data_AF-A0A0L0F5Z8-F1
#
_entry.id   AF-A0A0L0F5Z8-F1
#
_cell.length_a   1.000
_cell.length_b   1.000
_cell.length_c   1.000
_cell.angle_alpha   90.00
_cell.angle_beta   90.00
_cell.angle_gamma   90.00
#
_symmetry.space_group_name_H-M   'P 1'
#
loop_
_entity.id
_entity.type
_entity.pdbx_description
1 polymer ?
#
loop_
_entity_poly.entity_id
_entity_poly.type
_entity_poly.pdbx_seq_one_letter_code
_entity_poly.pdbx_strand_id
1 'polypeptide(L)'
;MAFLPYISIPTYAQAPAPEQWMSLVEAHGHGTRKRVPQSVTTQLHELIMMGMRTREGIQDSPTWRQLTNGQSPYDHFNARASVQRMQAAGLVVCDLHRATIRPTAAGVAVADSILSEML
;
A
#
# COMPACT_ATOMS: atom_id res chain seq x y z
N MET A 1 -10.17 -27.58 6.84
CA MET A 1 -10.40 -26.13 7.06
C MET A 1 -9.74 -25.41 5.90
N ALA A 2 -10.51 -25.05 4.88
CA ALA A 2 -9.98 -24.56 3.61
C ALA A 2 -9.41 -23.14 3.80
N PHE A 3 -8.09 -23.02 3.65
CA PHE A 3 -7.40 -21.74 3.52
C PHE A 3 -7.87 -21.14 2.18
N LEU A 4 -8.74 -20.13 2.21
CA LEU A 4 -9.07 -19.39 0.99
C LEU A 4 -7.81 -18.65 0.53
N PRO A 5 -7.25 -18.93 -0.67
CA PRO A 5 -6.17 -18.12 -1.20
C PRO A 5 -6.68 -16.69 -1.36
N TYR A 6 -5.90 -15.76 -0.82
CA TYR A 6 -6.21 -14.34 -0.71
C TYR A 6 -6.77 -13.74 -2.01
N ILE A 7 -7.81 -12.94 -1.85
CA ILE A 7 -8.43 -12.11 -2.90
C ILE A 7 -7.32 -11.17 -3.40
N SER A 8 -6.72 -11.47 -4.57
CA SER A 8 -5.93 -10.47 -5.30
C SER A 8 -6.81 -9.23 -5.41
N ILE A 9 -6.46 -8.14 -4.71
CA ILE A 9 -7.18 -6.87 -4.78
C ILE A 9 -7.08 -6.45 -6.23
N PRO A 10 -8.15 -6.58 -7.00
CA PRO A 10 -8.06 -6.37 -8.43
C PRO A 10 -8.38 -4.92 -8.70
N THR A 11 -7.67 -4.31 -9.63
CA THR A 11 -8.10 -3.03 -10.15
C THR A 11 -9.31 -3.27 -11.05
N TYR A 12 -10.41 -2.59 -10.74
CA TYR A 12 -11.61 -2.58 -11.56
C TYR A 12 -11.60 -1.37 -12.49
N ALA A 13 -11.59 -1.61 -13.80
CA ALA A 13 -11.77 -0.54 -14.77
C ALA A 13 -13.24 -0.48 -15.18
N GLN A 14 -13.85 0.69 -15.01
CA GLN A 14 -15.20 0.96 -15.51
C GLN A 14 -15.18 1.14 -17.03
N ALA A 15 -16.32 0.92 -17.69
CA ALA A 15 -16.51 1.36 -19.07
C ALA A 15 -16.37 2.90 -19.13
N PRO A 16 -15.51 3.44 -20.03
CA PRO A 16 -15.25 4.87 -20.08
C PRO A 16 -16.35 5.66 -20.79
N ALA A 17 -17.10 5.02 -21.69
CA ALA A 17 -18.20 5.63 -22.41
C ALA A 17 -19.53 5.45 -21.66
N PRO A 18 -20.35 6.52 -21.48
CA PRO A 18 -21.60 6.46 -20.74
C PRO A 18 -22.56 5.38 -21.24
N GLU A 19 -22.68 5.20 -22.56
CA GLU A 19 -23.60 4.25 -23.18
C GLU A 19 -23.22 2.81 -22.82
N GLN A 20 -21.92 2.51 -22.92
CA GLN A 20 -21.38 1.19 -22.54
C GLN A 20 -21.51 0.95 -21.04
N TRP A 21 -21.32 1.98 -20.23
CA TRP A 21 -21.48 1.88 -18.78
C TRP A 21 -22.93 1.59 -18.39
N MET A 22 -23.89 2.32 -18.97
CA MET A 22 -25.33 2.11 -18.73
C MET A 22 -25.76 0.69 -19.12
N SER A 23 -25.35 0.21 -20.30
CA SER A 23 -25.66 -1.16 -20.71
C SER A 23 -25.07 -2.22 -19.77
N LEU A 24 -23.85 -2.02 -19.28
CA LEU A 24 -23.24 -2.94 -18.31
C LEU A 24 -23.96 -2.92 -16.96
N VAL A 25 -24.39 -1.75 -16.49
CA VAL A 25 -25.14 -1.61 -15.24
C VAL A 25 -26.53 -2.22 -15.33
N GLU A 26 -27.26 -2.00 -16.42
CA GLU A 26 -28.57 -2.63 -16.63
C GLU A 26 -28.47 -4.16 -16.66
N ALA A 27 -27.42 -4.69 -17.31
CA ALA A 27 -27.24 -6.14 -17.44
C ALA A 27 -26.64 -6.82 -16.19
N HIS A 28 -25.73 -6.15 -15.46
CA HIS A 28 -24.92 -6.79 -14.40
C HIS A 28 -24.99 -6.09 -13.04
N GLY A 29 -25.65 -4.94 -12.94
CA GLY A 29 -25.68 -4.11 -11.73
C GLY A 29 -24.40 -3.29 -11.48
N HIS A 30 -23.42 -3.33 -12.40
CA HIS A 30 -22.19 -2.54 -12.30
C HIS A 30 -21.58 -2.23 -13.68
N GLY A 31 -20.83 -1.13 -13.79
CA GLY A 31 -20.15 -0.74 -15.04
C GLY A 31 -18.75 -1.30 -15.22
N THR A 32 -18.34 -2.30 -14.43
CA THR A 32 -17.02 -2.91 -14.50
C THR A 32 -16.81 -3.60 -15.84
N ARG A 33 -15.86 -3.10 -16.63
CA ARG A 33 -15.46 -3.66 -17.92
C ARG A 33 -14.28 -4.64 -17.79
N LYS A 34 -13.36 -4.39 -16.86
CA LYS A 34 -12.17 -5.22 -16.67
C LYS A 34 -11.85 -5.37 -15.19
N ARG A 35 -11.43 -6.58 -14.81
CA ARG A 35 -10.84 -6.91 -13.51
C ARG A 35 -9.40 -7.35 -13.75
N VAL A 36 -8.44 -6.62 -13.21
CA VAL A 36 -7.00 -6.93 -13.38
C VAL A 36 -6.40 -7.32 -12.04
N PRO A 37 -5.91 -8.56 -11.87
CA PRO A 37 -5.16 -8.95 -10.69
C PRO A 37 -3.90 -8.09 -10.54
N GLN A 38 -3.61 -7.64 -9.31
CA GLN A 38 -2.40 -6.89 -9.03
C GLN A 38 -1.24 -7.80 -8.64
N SER A 39 -0.04 -7.48 -9.12
CA SER A 39 1.18 -8.16 -8.65
C SER A 39 1.44 -7.86 -7.18
N VAL A 40 2.17 -8.74 -6.49
CA VAL A 40 2.57 -8.55 -5.08
C VAL A 40 3.31 -7.21 -4.90
N THR A 41 4.23 -6.88 -5.81
CA THR A 41 4.95 -5.60 -5.81
C THR A 41 4.01 -4.40 -5.89
N THR A 42 3.00 -4.46 -6.78
CA THR A 42 2.02 -3.37 -6.92
C THR A 42 1.23 -3.18 -5.63
N GLN A 43 0.78 -4.28 -5.02
CA GLN A 43 0.06 -4.24 -3.75
C GLN A 43 0.93 -3.68 -2.61
N LEU A 44 2.21 -4.06 -2.54
CA LEU A 44 3.15 -3.50 -1.56
C LEU A 44 3.36 -2.00 -1.78
N HIS A 45 3.58 -1.56 -3.03
CA HIS A 45 3.72 -0.15 -3.34
C HIS A 45 2.50 0.65 -2.88
N GLU A 46 1.28 0.15 -3.11
CA GLU A 46 0.07 0.81 -2.63
C GLU A 46 -0.01 0.91 -1.11
N LEU A 47 0.30 -0.18 -0.39
CA LEU A 47 0.34 -0.15 1.08
C LEU A 47 1.36 0.86 1.61
N ILE A 48 2.53 0.97 0.97
CA ILE A 48 3.57 1.94 1.32
C ILE A 48 3.09 3.36 1.02
N MET A 49 2.58 3.60 -0.19
CA MET A 49 2.07 4.91 -0.63
C MET A 49 0.94 5.43 0.24
N MET A 50 0.00 4.58 0.63
CA MET A 50 -1.08 4.95 1.53
C MET A 50 -0.59 5.14 2.97
N GLY A 51 0.19 4.20 3.49
CA GLY A 51 0.69 4.26 4.88
C GLY A 51 1.53 5.51 5.15
N MET A 52 2.40 5.90 4.22
CA MET A 52 3.24 7.09 4.39
C MET A 52 2.50 8.43 4.25
N ARG A 53 1.22 8.41 3.88
CA ARG A 53 0.35 9.60 3.84
C ARG A 53 -0.52 9.75 5.09
N THR A 54 -0.49 8.79 6.01
CA THR A 54 -1.26 8.84 7.25
C THR A 54 -0.35 8.99 8.46
N ARG A 55 -0.91 9.36 9.62
CA ARG A 55 -0.14 9.49 10.87
C ARG A 55 0.19 8.12 11.47
N GLU A 56 -0.62 7.12 11.13
CA GLU A 56 -0.49 5.75 11.57
C GLU A 56 0.74 5.10 10.94
N GLY A 57 1.02 5.37 9.66
CA GLY A 57 2.12 4.72 8.95
C GLY A 57 1.79 3.30 8.50
N ILE A 58 2.83 2.55 8.14
CA ILE A 58 2.72 1.16 7.73
C ILE A 58 2.68 0.28 9.00
N GLN A 59 1.53 -0.36 9.22
CA GLN A 59 1.30 -1.25 10.34
C GLN A 59 1.72 -2.69 10.02
N ASP A 60 2.12 -3.42 11.05
CA ASP A 60 2.40 -4.86 10.97
C ASP A 60 1.10 -5.69 10.87
N SER A 61 0.52 -5.70 9.68
CA SER A 61 -0.73 -6.41 9.39
C SER A 61 -0.49 -7.81 8.82
N PRO A 62 -1.47 -8.74 8.92
CA PRO A 62 -1.39 -10.03 8.24
C PRO A 62 -1.15 -9.91 6.73
N THR A 63 -1.77 -8.92 6.09
CA THR A 63 -1.57 -8.65 4.65
C THR A 63 -0.13 -8.22 4.36
N TRP A 64 0.43 -7.30 5.15
CA TRP A 64 1.84 -6.90 5.00
C TRP A 64 2.77 -8.12 5.12
N ARG A 65 2.65 -8.87 6.23
CA ARG A 65 3.46 -10.07 6.49
C ARG A 65 3.35 -11.08 5.35
N GLN A 66 2.17 -11.29 4.78
CA GLN A 66 2.00 -12.20 3.66
C GLN A 66 2.74 -11.73 2.40
N LEU A 67 2.64 -10.44 2.07
CA LEU A 67 3.28 -9.86 0.88
C LEU A 67 4.81 -9.77 1.01
N THR A 68 5.33 -9.69 2.24
CA THR A 68 6.78 -9.56 2.53
C THR A 68 7.44 -10.85 3.03
N ASN A 69 6.81 -12.02 2.81
CA ASN A 69 7.32 -13.31 3.30
C ASN A 69 7.62 -13.35 4.80
N GLY A 70 6.77 -12.68 5.59
CA GLY A 70 6.79 -12.68 7.05
C GLY A 70 7.60 -11.55 7.67
N GLN A 71 8.19 -10.63 6.89
CA GLN A 71 8.92 -9.48 7.45
C GLN A 71 7.97 -8.43 8.03
N SER A 72 8.31 -7.86 9.20
CA SER A 72 7.59 -6.70 9.71
C SER A 72 7.95 -5.44 8.90
N PRO A 73 7.12 -4.38 8.93
CA PRO A 73 7.49 -3.09 8.35
C PRO A 73 8.82 -2.56 8.90
N TYR A 74 9.05 -2.70 10.21
CA TYR A 74 10.32 -2.31 10.82
C TYR A 74 11.51 -3.04 10.20
N ASP A 75 11.47 -4.38 10.14
CA ASP A 75 12.58 -5.19 9.61
C ASP A 75 12.83 -4.90 8.12
N HIS A 76 11.76 -4.65 7.37
CA HIS A 76 11.82 -4.39 5.94
C HIS A 76 12.52 -3.05 5.61
N PHE A 77 12.38 -2.05 6.48
CA PHE A 77 12.85 -0.69 6.18
C PHE A 77 14.04 -0.22 7.03
N ASN A 78 14.15 -0.62 8.29
CA ASN A 78 15.07 0.00 9.26
C ASN A 78 16.57 -0.13 8.88
N ALA A 79 16.93 -1.19 8.15
CA ALA A 79 18.31 -1.38 7.68
C ALA A 79 18.66 -0.56 6.42
N ARG A 80 17.68 0.07 5.75
CA ARG A 80 17.91 0.80 4.51
C ARG A 80 18.53 2.17 4.81
N ALA A 81 19.64 2.48 4.14
CA ALA A 81 20.34 3.76 4.32
C ALA A 81 19.44 4.98 4.03
N SER A 82 18.53 4.90 3.06
CA SER A 82 17.56 5.99 2.79
C SER A 82 16.66 6.24 4.00
N VAL A 83 16.12 5.19 4.60
CA VAL A 83 15.26 5.27 5.80
C VAL A 83 16.03 5.83 6.98
N GLN A 84 17.27 5.40 7.21
CA GLN A 84 18.12 5.95 8.28
C GLN A 84 18.38 7.46 8.11
N ARG A 85 18.62 7.93 6.87
CA ARG A 85 18.73 9.38 6.58
C ARG A 85 17.42 10.11 6.88
N MET A 86 16.28 9.56 6.48
CA MET A 86 14.97 10.14 6.77
C MET A 86 14.66 10.18 8.28
N GLN A 87 15.09 9.16 9.04
CA GLN A 87 15.00 9.18 10.51
C GLN A 87 15.88 10.27 11.10
N ALA A 88 17.13 10.41 10.64
CA ALA A 88 18.04 11.45 11.09
C ALA A 88 17.53 12.87 10.79
N ALA A 89 16.81 13.02 9.66
CA ALA A 89 16.13 14.26 9.28
C ALA A 89 14.79 14.50 10.02
N GLY A 90 14.37 13.58 10.89
CA GLY A 90 13.11 13.69 11.63
C GLY A 90 11.85 13.54 10.77
N LEU A 91 11.96 12.90 9.60
CA LEU A 91 10.86 12.72 8.65
C LEU A 91 10.08 11.42 8.91
N VAL A 92 10.74 10.38 9.39
CA VAL A 92 10.11 9.08 9.69
C VAL A 92 10.54 8.57 11.06
N VAL A 93 9.70 7.74 11.66
CA VAL A 93 9.96 7.03 12.92
C VAL A 93 9.76 5.55 12.68
N CYS A 94 10.79 4.77 12.97
CA CYS A 94 10.73 3.31 13.04
C CYS A 94 10.52 2.90 14.50
N ASP A 95 9.47 2.14 14.79
CA ASP A 95 9.13 1.67 16.12
C ASP A 95 9.31 0.15 16.16
N LEU A 96 10.37 -0.32 16.84
CA LEU A 96 10.68 -1.73 16.99
C LEU A 96 9.61 -2.46 17.82
N HIS A 97 9.09 -1.82 18.88
CA HIS A 97 8.12 -2.45 19.78
C HIS A 97 6.79 -2.73 19.09
N ARG A 98 6.36 -1.81 18.21
CA ARG A 98 5.15 -1.96 17.41
C ARG A 98 5.43 -2.59 16.03
N ALA A 99 6.69 -2.81 15.69
CA ALA A 99 7.16 -3.27 14.40
C ALA A 99 6.64 -2.41 13.23
N THR A 100 6.57 -1.09 13.41
CA THR A 100 5.99 -0.15 12.42
C THR A 100 7.02 0.84 11.89
N ILE A 101 6.69 1.46 10.76
CA ILE A 101 7.32 2.69 10.28
C ILE A 101 6.21 3.71 10.00
N ARG A 102 6.39 4.95 10.45
CA ARG A 102 5.42 6.03 10.20
C ARG A 102 6.11 7.35 9.89
N PRO A 103 5.50 8.21 9.07
CA PRO A 103 5.98 9.56 8.91
C PRO A 103 5.77 10.37 10.21
N THR A 104 6.60 11.39 10.42
CA THR A 104 6.30 12.47 11.36
C THR A 104 5.33 13.47 10.73
N ALA A 105 4.88 14.47 11.48
CA ALA A 105 4.07 15.55 10.90
C ALA A 105 4.81 16.28 9.75
N ALA A 106 6.13 16.50 9.91
CA ALA A 106 6.97 17.05 8.85
C ALA A 106 7.10 16.07 7.68
N GLY A 107 7.24 14.77 7.96
CA GLY A 107 7.29 13.74 6.92
C GLY A 107 6.05 13.67 6.05
N VAL A 108 4.85 13.75 6.65
CA VAL A 108 3.58 13.75 5.90
C VAL A 108 3.53 14.93 4.91
N ALA A 109 4.06 16.10 5.28
CA ALA A 109 4.08 17.27 4.41
C ALA A 109 4.98 17.10 3.16
N VAL A 110 5.90 16.15 3.18
CA VAL A 110 6.82 15.82 2.08
C VAL A 110 6.69 14.35 1.65
N ALA A 111 5.49 13.78 1.78
CA ALA A 111 5.25 12.35 1.54
C ALA A 111 5.73 11.88 0.17
N ASP A 112 5.57 12.68 -0.89
CA ASP A 112 6.01 12.30 -2.24
C ASP A 112 7.55 12.19 -2.34
N SER A 113 8.29 13.05 -1.63
CA SER A 113 9.76 12.97 -1.56
C SER A 113 10.21 11.75 -0.77
N ILE A 114 9.53 11.43 0.34
CA ILE A 114 9.78 10.20 1.10
C ILE A 114 9.55 8.97 0.24
N LEU A 115 8.41 8.92 -0.46
CA LEU A 115 8.04 7.78 -1.30
C LEU A 115 9.02 7.58 -2.45
N SER A 116 9.52 8.65 -3.06
CA SER A 116 10.55 8.58 -4.11
C SER A 116 11.89 7.99 -3.64
N GLU A 117 12.19 8.03 -2.34
CA GLU A 117 13.41 7.44 -1.76
C GLU A 117 13.17 6.04 -1.18
N MET A 118 11.91 5.68 -0.92
CA MET A 118 11.52 4.39 -0.32
C MET A 118 11.18 3.33 -1.36
N LEU A 119 10.59 3.70 -2.50
CA LEU A 119 10.21 2.80 -3.58
C LEU A 119 11.28 2.77 -4.67
#